data_AF-A0A2P8L830-F1
#
_entry.id   AF-A0A2P8L830-F1
#
_cell.length_a   1.000
_cell.length_b   1.000
_cell.length_c   1.000
_cell.angle_alpha   90.00
_cell.angle_beta   90.00
_cell.angle_gamma   90.00
#
_symmetry.space_group_name_H-M   'P 1'
#
loop_
_entity.id
_entity.type
_entity.pdbx_description
1 polymer ?
#
loop_
_entity_poly.entity_id
_entity_poly.type
_entity_poly.pdbx_seq_one_letter_code
_entity_poly.pdbx_strand_id
1 'polypeptide(L)'
;MRCVFMILLALTLCACTTSVRNWTRIDGQTTDIAQDKARCQYEAKAATASYHSSPSADDKTSGMGNAVGDGIVIAQKQVELINDCLRVKGYVGQ
;
A
#
# COMPACT_ATOMS: atom_id res chain seq x y z
N MET A 1 2.42 32.86 -10.55
CA MET A 1 2.47 31.56 -11.29
C MET A 1 3.76 30.78 -11.02
N ARG A 2 4.96 31.37 -11.06
CA ARG A 2 6.24 30.69 -10.77
C ARG A 2 6.33 30.07 -9.36
N CYS A 3 5.80 30.73 -8.33
CA CYS A 3 5.80 30.19 -6.96
C CYS A 3 4.88 28.97 -6.79
N VAL A 4 3.75 28.93 -7.49
CA VAL A 4 2.81 27.80 -7.45
C VAL A 4 3.44 26.56 -8.10
N PHE A 5 4.19 26.75 -9.18
CA PHE A 5 4.92 25.67 -9.84
C PHE A 5 6.05 25.11 -8.96
N MET A 6 6.75 25.98 -8.21
CA MET A 6 7.78 25.57 -7.25
C MET A 6 7.19 24.79 -6.06
N ILE A 7 6.02 25.19 -5.54
CA ILE A 7 5.33 24.49 -4.45
C ILE A 7 4.85 23.11 -4.90
N LEU A 8 4.29 23.00 -6.13
CA LEU A 8 3.89 21.72 -6.73
C LEU A 8 5.08 20.77 -6.90
N LEU A 9 6.23 21.27 -7.35
CA LEU A 9 7.46 20.47 -7.50
C LEU A 9 8.00 20.01 -6.13
N ALA A 10 7.93 20.86 -5.10
CA ALA A 10 8.38 20.51 -3.75
C ALA A 10 7.51 19.41 -3.11
N LEU A 11 6.19 19.42 -3.34
CA LEU A 11 5.27 18.40 -2.83
C LEU A 11 5.54 17.01 -3.43
N THR A 12 6.04 16.91 -4.67
CA THR A 12 6.37 15.62 -5.29
C THR A 12 7.62 14.95 -4.71
N LEU A 13 8.52 15.70 -4.07
CA LEU A 13 9.79 15.18 -3.54
C LEU A 13 9.64 14.53 -2.15
N CYS A 14 8.56 14.82 -1.41
CA CYS A 14 8.31 14.22 -0.10
C CYS A 14 7.57 12.87 -0.16
N ALA A 15 7.25 12.35 -1.34
CA ALA A 15 6.62 11.04 -1.51
C ALA A 15 7.64 9.87 -1.45
N CYS A 16 8.69 9.98 -0.63
CA CYS A 16 9.50 8.83 -0.24
C CYS A 16 8.64 7.93 0.66
N THR A 17 7.85 7.08 0.01
CA THR A 17 7.12 6.01 0.67
C THR A 17 8.11 5.16 1.47
N THR A 18 7.85 5.00 2.77
CA THR A 18 8.52 4.03 3.64
C THR A 18 8.08 2.62 3.24
N SER A 19 8.34 2.25 1.99
CA SER A 19 8.22 0.86 1.57
C SER A 19 9.52 0.18 1.92
N VAL A 20 9.43 -0.88 2.73
CA VAL A 20 10.55 -1.79 2.94
C VAL A 20 10.96 -2.33 1.57
N ARG A 21 12.05 -1.79 1.04
CA ARG A 21 12.56 -2.14 -0.29
C ARG A 21 13.33 -3.45 -0.24
N ASN A 22 13.99 -3.71 0.88
CA ASN A 22 14.83 -4.88 1.07
C ASN A 22 14.17 -5.83 2.07
N TRP A 23 13.79 -7.00 1.56
CA TRP A 23 13.35 -8.13 2.37
C TRP A 23 14.43 -9.18 2.33
N THR A 24 14.89 -9.61 3.50
CA THR A 24 15.90 -10.66 3.62
C THR A 24 15.35 -11.79 4.46
N ARG A 25 15.55 -13.03 4.01
CA ARG A 25 15.10 -14.21 4.77
C ARG A 25 16.12 -14.54 5.86
N ILE A 26 15.65 -14.82 7.08
CA ILE A 26 16.52 -15.09 8.22
C ILE A 26 17.24 -16.45 8.10
N ASP A 27 16.63 -17.41 7.41
CA ASP A 27 17.13 -18.79 7.30
C ASP A 27 18.27 -18.98 6.28
N GLY A 28 18.72 -17.89 5.64
CA GLY A 28 19.80 -17.91 4.66
C GLY A 28 19.46 -18.62 3.35
N GLN A 29 18.22 -19.06 3.15
CA GLN A 29 17.82 -19.68 1.90
C GLN A 29 17.53 -18.62 0.84
N THR A 30 18.11 -18.81 -0.35
CA THR A 30 17.80 -18.03 -1.54
C THR A 30 16.44 -18.46 -2.08
N THR A 31 15.39 -17.84 -1.55
CA THR A 31 14.04 -17.94 -2.09
C THR A 31 13.78 -16.80 -3.06
N ASP A 32 12.91 -17.05 -4.04
CA ASP A 32 12.42 -16.00 -4.91
C ASP A 32 11.45 -15.09 -4.13
N ILE A 33 12.01 -14.05 -3.51
CA ILE A 33 11.25 -13.00 -2.83
C ILE A 33 10.19 -12.37 -3.75
N ALA A 34 10.42 -12.30 -5.06
CA ALA A 34 9.45 -11.73 -5.98
C ALA A 34 8.21 -12.62 -6.09
N GLN A 35 8.40 -13.94 -6.21
CA GLN A 35 7.31 -14.90 -6.20
C GLN A 35 6.56 -14.86 -4.86
N ASP A 36 7.29 -14.83 -3.75
CA ASP A 36 6.68 -14.81 -2.42
C ASP A 36 5.88 -13.54 -2.15
N LYS A 37 6.42 -12.39 -2.57
CA LYS A 37 5.76 -11.10 -2.48
C LYS A 37 4.53 -11.03 -3.38
N ALA A 38 4.60 -11.56 -4.61
CA ALA A 38 3.45 -11.61 -5.52
C ALA A 38 2.29 -12.45 -4.92
N ARG A 39 2.61 -13.57 -4.28
CA ARG A 39 1.61 -14.38 -3.56
C ARG A 39 0.99 -13.62 -2.39
N CYS A 40 1.81 -12.98 -1.56
CA CYS A 40 1.31 -12.16 -0.45
C CYS A 40 0.43 -10.99 -0.96
N GLN A 41 0.80 -10.37 -2.09
CA GLN A 41 -0.01 -9.32 -2.72
C GLN A 41 -1.36 -9.85 -3.20
N TYR A 42 -1.40 -11.03 -3.78
CA TYR A 42 -2.65 -11.66 -4.20
C TYR A 42 -3.58 -11.92 -3.01
N GLU A 43 -3.04 -12.51 -1.94
CA GLU A 43 -3.79 -12.80 -0.70
C GLU A 43 -4.29 -11.52 -0.02
N ALA A 44 -3.44 -10.48 0.07
CA ALA A 44 -3.83 -9.19 0.63
C ALA A 44 -4.94 -8.48 -0.19
N LYS A 45 -4.87 -8.56 -1.52
CA LYS A 45 -5.93 -8.05 -2.40
C LYS A 45 -7.24 -8.81 -2.21
N ALA A 46 -7.19 -10.13 -2.10
CA ALA A 46 -8.38 -10.95 -1.84
C ALA A 46 -9.00 -10.61 -0.48
N ALA A 47 -8.19 -10.46 0.57
CA ALA A 47 -8.64 -10.12 1.91
C ALA A 47 -9.22 -8.70 2.04
N THR A 48 -8.84 -7.79 1.13
CA THR A 48 -9.32 -6.40 1.12
C THR A 48 -10.41 -6.14 0.06
N ALA A 49 -10.74 -7.12 -0.77
CA ALA A 49 -11.74 -6.98 -1.83
C ALA A 49 -13.14 -6.62 -1.30
N SER A 50 -13.45 -7.02 -0.05
CA SER A 50 -14.74 -6.76 0.62
C SER A 50 -14.82 -5.41 1.34
N TYR A 51 -13.72 -4.64 1.42
CA TYR A 51 -13.73 -3.33 2.11
C TYR A 51 -14.54 -2.27 1.36
N HIS A 52 -15.00 -2.56 0.15
CA HIS A 52 -15.88 -1.68 -0.61
C HIS A 52 -17.35 -1.95 -0.29
N SER A 53 -17.90 -1.25 0.72
CA SER A 53 -19.35 -1.09 0.86
C SER A 53 -19.70 -0.02 1.90
N SER A 54 -19.43 1.25 1.60
CA SER A 54 -20.27 2.32 2.12
C SER A 54 -20.92 3.05 0.94
N PRO A 55 -22.26 3.05 0.82
CA PRO A 55 -22.97 3.75 -0.24
C PRO A 55 -22.92 5.26 0.07
N SER A 56 -21.77 5.89 -0.11
CA SER A 56 -21.63 7.35 -0.06
C SER A 56 -21.88 7.98 -1.44
N ALA A 57 -22.30 7.19 -2.43
CA ALA A 57 -22.44 7.61 -3.83
C ALA A 57 -23.70 8.45 -4.13
N ASP A 58 -24.60 8.65 -3.16
CA ASP A 58 -25.79 9.50 -3.36
C ASP A 58 -25.56 10.98 -2.99
N ASP A 59 -24.40 11.33 -2.44
CA ASP A 59 -23.98 12.73 -2.26
C ASP A 59 -22.94 13.08 -3.34
N LYS A 60 -23.38 13.82 -4.37
CA LYS A 60 -22.55 14.27 -5.50
C LYS A 60 -21.34 15.15 -5.11
N THR A 61 -21.19 15.54 -3.85
CA THR A 61 -20.14 16.45 -3.37
C THR A 61 -19.29 15.85 -2.24
N SER A 62 -19.84 15.00 -1.36
CA SER A 62 -19.11 14.29 -0.30
C SER A 62 -18.63 12.88 -0.67
N GLY A 63 -19.21 12.23 -1.68
CA GLY A 63 -18.82 10.87 -2.08
C GLY A 63 -17.38 10.75 -2.59
N MET A 64 -16.84 11.80 -3.23
CA MET A 64 -15.48 11.80 -3.77
C MET A 64 -14.41 11.81 -2.67
N GLY A 65 -14.62 12.57 -1.58
CA GLY A 65 -13.67 12.64 -0.46
C GLY A 65 -13.61 11.33 0.33
N ASN A 66 -14.77 10.72 0.56
CA ASN A 66 -14.88 9.43 1.24
C ASN A 66 -14.29 8.29 0.41
N ALA A 67 -14.54 8.26 -0.91
CA ALA A 67 -13.95 7.24 -1.79
C ALA A 67 -12.41 7.32 -1.82
N VAL A 68 -11.84 8.53 -1.78
CA VAL A 68 -10.38 8.71 -1.69
C VAL A 68 -9.87 8.27 -0.31
N GLY A 69 -10.56 8.63 0.77
CA GLY A 69 -10.21 8.19 2.13
C GLY A 69 -10.24 6.67 2.30
N ASP A 70 -11.30 6.03 1.83
CA ASP A 70 -11.46 4.58 1.85
C ASP A 70 -10.38 3.91 0.99
N GLY A 71 -10.07 4.46 -0.19
CA GLY A 71 -8.98 3.98 -1.04
C GLY A 71 -7.62 4.03 -0.34
N ILE A 72 -7.35 5.08 0.43
CA ILE A 72 -6.12 5.22 1.24
C ILE A 72 -6.07 4.18 2.36
N VAL A 73 -7.18 3.94 3.07
CA VAL A 73 -7.26 2.95 4.16
C VAL A 73 -7.08 1.54 3.62
N ILE A 74 -7.73 1.21 2.50
CA ILE A 74 -7.60 -0.08 1.83
C ILE A 74 -6.15 -0.30 1.38
N ALA A 75 -5.51 0.71 0.79
CA ALA A 75 -4.11 0.63 0.37
C ALA A 75 -3.17 0.40 1.56
N GLN A 76 -3.38 1.10 2.69
CA GLN A 76 -2.62 0.87 3.91
C GLN A 76 -2.79 -0.56 4.43
N LYS A 77 -4.03 -1.07 4.44
CA LYS A 77 -4.31 -2.45 4.87
C LYS A 77 -3.66 -3.49 3.97
N GLN A 78 -3.64 -3.26 2.65
CA GLN A 78 -2.93 -4.15 1.74
C GLN A 78 -1.43 -4.20 2.05
N VAL A 79 -0.80 -3.04 2.35
CA VAL A 79 0.62 -2.98 2.72
C VAL A 79 0.89 -3.73 4.03
N GLU A 80 0.07 -3.53 5.06
CA GLU A 80 0.18 -4.25 6.33
C GLU A 80 0.09 -5.77 6.14
N LEU A 81 -0.92 -6.23 5.41
CA LEU A 81 -1.14 -7.66 5.14
C LEU A 81 0.02 -8.29 4.35
N ILE A 82 0.59 -7.56 3.37
CA ILE A 82 1.75 -8.04 2.62
C ILE A 82 2.96 -8.18 3.56
N ASN A 83 3.19 -7.20 4.42
CA ASN A 83 4.32 -7.22 5.36
C ASN A 83 4.17 -8.38 6.35
N ASP A 84 2.97 -8.58 6.91
CA ASP A 84 2.69 -9.69 7.84
C ASP A 84 2.89 -11.05 7.17
N CYS A 85 2.40 -11.22 5.93
CA CYS A 85 2.62 -12.43 5.15
C CYS A 85 4.11 -12.73 4.93
N LEU A 86 4.91 -11.71 4.62
CA LEU A 86 6.36 -11.85 4.46
C LEU A 86 7.04 -12.19 5.79
N ARG A 87 6.64 -11.58 6.90
CA ARG A 87 7.17 -11.90 8.24
C ARG A 87 6.88 -13.35 8.64
N VAL A 88 5.67 -13.85 8.38
CA VAL A 88 5.30 -15.26 8.62
C VAL A 88 6.15 -16.21 7.77
N LYS A 89 6.52 -15.82 6.55
CA LYS A 89 7.46 -16.59 5.70
C LYS A 89 8.93 -16.49 6.12
N GLY A 90 9.24 -15.75 7.18
CA GLY A 90 10.58 -15.62 7.75
C GLY A 90 11.41 -14.49 7.12
N TYR A 91 10.77 -13.54 6.43
CA TYR A 91 11.46 -12.35 5.94
C TYR A 91 11.48 -11.24 6.98
N VAL A 92 12.59 -10.51 7.01
CA VAL A 92 12.75 -9.27 7.77
C VAL A 92 12.98 -8.13 6.81
N GLY A 93 12.31 -7.01 7.09
CA GLY A 93 12.50 -5.77 6.37
C GLY A 93 13.67 -4.98 6.93
N GLN A 94 14.56 -4.50 6.05
CA GLN A 94 15.58 -3.49 6.36
C GLN A 94 15.21 -2.14 5.73
#